data_AF-A0A0G0P9P3-F1
#
_entry.id   AF-A0A0G0P9P3-F1
#
_cell.length_a   1.000
_cell.length_b   1.000
_cell.length_c   1.000
_cell.angle_alpha   90.00
_cell.angle_beta   90.00
_cell.angle_gamma   90.00
#
_symmetry.space_group_name_H-M   'P 1'
#
loop_
_entity.id
_entity.type
_entity.pdbx_description
1 polymer ?
#
loop_
_entity_poly.entity_id
_entity_poly.type
_entity_poly.pdbx_seq_one_letter_code
_entity_poly.pdbx_strand_id
1 'polypeptide(L)'
;MKKKKEVIKKGDEEEIKILNRLSRIEGQIRGIRKMIEEKKGCTDIITQTNAVRQAITMLAAELLENEFICRFERGEKIKKEHLQKLFKLQN
;
A
#
# COMPACT_ATOMS: atom_id res chain seq x y z
N MET A 1 23.19 -25.75 23.09
CA MET A 1 23.19 -24.35 22.62
C MET A 1 22.20 -24.17 21.47
N LYS A 2 20.96 -23.76 21.76
CA LYS A 2 19.96 -23.32 20.78
C LYS A 2 19.53 -21.92 21.23
N LYS A 3 19.83 -20.85 20.46
CA LYS A 3 19.28 -19.47 20.57
C LYS A 3 20.17 -18.47 19.79
N LYS A 4 20.17 -18.53 18.45
CA LYS A 4 20.87 -17.52 17.62
C LYS A 4 20.12 -17.08 16.36
N LYS A 5 18.83 -17.41 16.23
CA LYS A 5 18.02 -17.10 15.02
C LYS A 5 16.91 -16.05 15.22
N GLU A 6 16.67 -15.51 16.41
CA GLU A 6 15.43 -14.77 16.72
C GLU A 6 15.48 -13.24 16.58
N VAL A 7 16.52 -12.66 15.99
CA VAL A 7 16.63 -11.18 15.85
C VAL A 7 17.11 -10.79 14.45
N ILE A 8 16.41 -11.23 13.41
CA ILE A 8 16.33 -10.43 12.18
C ILE A 8 15.29 -9.36 12.49
N LYS A 9 15.67 -8.09 12.35
CA LYS A 9 15.00 -6.94 12.96
C LYS A 9 13.60 -6.80 12.39
N LYS A 10 12.56 -6.89 13.23
CA LYS A 10 11.14 -6.75 12.88
C LYS A 10 10.80 -5.55 11.97
N GLY A 11 11.57 -4.46 12.04
CA GLY A 11 11.43 -3.30 11.15
C GLY A 11 11.77 -3.60 9.69
N ASP A 12 12.82 -4.40 9.44
CA ASP A 12 13.30 -4.73 8.10
C ASP A 12 12.28 -5.64 7.38
N GLU A 13 11.63 -6.56 8.10
CA GLU A 13 10.60 -7.45 7.54
C GLU A 13 9.33 -6.71 7.12
N GLU A 14 8.86 -5.78 7.96
CA GLU A 14 7.69 -4.96 7.63
C GLU A 14 7.99 -3.98 6.48
N GLU A 15 9.19 -3.41 6.44
CA GLU A 15 9.64 -2.57 5.33
C GLU A 15 9.61 -3.35 4.00
N ILE A 16 10.20 -4.55 3.97
CA ILE A 16 10.17 -5.44 2.80
C ILE A 16 8.73 -5.72 2.35
N LYS A 17 7.81 -5.97 3.29
CA LYS A 17 6.41 -6.25 2.99
C LYS A 17 5.71 -5.06 2.33
N ILE A 18 5.92 -3.84 2.84
CA ILE A 18 5.36 -2.61 2.27
C ILE A 18 5.95 -2.35 0.87
N LEU A 19 7.27 -2.47 0.72
CA LEU A 19 7.94 -2.30 -0.57
C LEU A 19 7.41 -3.30 -1.61
N ASN A 20 7.22 -4.57 -1.22
CA ASN A 20 6.63 -5.59 -2.09
C ASN A 20 5.18 -5.27 -2.50
N ARG A 21 4.39 -4.56 -1.67
CA ARG A 21 3.06 -4.09 -2.07
C ARG A 21 3.17 -2.93 -3.07
N LEU A 22 4.08 -1.99 -2.83
CA LEU A 22 4.32 -0.88 -3.74
C LEU A 22 4.75 -1.38 -5.13
N SER A 23 5.69 -2.33 -5.20
CA SER A 23 6.12 -2.93 -6.47
C SER A 23 4.97 -3.60 -7.24
N ARG A 24 4.00 -4.20 -6.53
CA ARG A 24 2.80 -4.77 -7.14
C ARG A 24 1.89 -3.68 -7.72
N ILE A 25 1.67 -2.59 -6.98
CA ILE A 25 0.88 -1.44 -7.44
C ILE A 25 1.52 -0.81 -8.67
N GLU A 26 2.83 -0.62 -8.69
CA GLU A 26 3.54 -0.13 -9.88
C GLU A 26 3.35 -1.06 -11.09
N GLY A 27 3.38 -2.38 -10.87
CA GLY A 27 3.10 -3.37 -11.90
C GLY A 27 1.70 -3.22 -12.49
N GLN A 28 0.70 -2.97 -11.65
CA GLN A 28 -0.67 -2.70 -12.10
C GLN A 28 -0.77 -1.40 -12.92
N ILE A 29 -0.11 -0.31 -12.48
CA ILE A 29 -0.07 0.96 -13.22
C ILE A 29 0.60 0.77 -14.59
N ARG A 30 1.72 0.04 -14.66
CA ARG A 30 2.36 -0.33 -15.94
C ARG A 30 1.42 -1.15 -16.82
N GLY A 31 0.65 -2.07 -16.23
CA GLY A 31 -0.39 -2.83 -16.92
C GLY A 31 -1.46 -1.93 -17.55
N ILE A 32 -2.01 -0.99 -16.78
CA ILE A 32 -3.01 -0.02 -17.27
C ILE A 32 -2.45 0.80 -18.43
N ARG A 33 -1.21 1.30 -18.31
CA ARG A 33 -0.54 2.01 -19.41
C ARG A 33 -0.53 1.17 -20.69
N LYS A 34 -0.11 -0.09 -20.61
CA LYS A 34 -0.09 -1.01 -21.75
C LYS A 34 -1.49 -1.26 -22.31
N MET A 35 -2.51 -1.39 -21.46
CA MET A 35 -3.91 -1.54 -21.91
C MET A 35 -4.39 -0.32 -22.72
N ILE A 36 -3.98 0.88 -22.33
CA ILE A 36 -4.28 2.12 -23.07
C ILE A 36 -3.55 2.13 -24.42
N GLU A 37 -2.25 1.83 -24.42
CA GLU A 37 -1.43 1.75 -25.64
C GLU A 37 -1.97 0.71 -26.64
N GLU A 38 -2.48 -0.42 -26.13
CA GLU A 38 -3.11 -1.50 -26.90
C GLU A 38 -4.60 -1.26 -27.23
N LYS A 39 -5.17 -0.11 -26.85
CA LYS A 39 -6.59 0.24 -27.07
C LYS A 39 -7.57 -0.81 -26.54
N LYS A 40 -7.33 -1.35 -25.34
CA LYS A 40 -8.25 -2.29 -24.66
C LYS A 40 -9.58 -1.63 -24.33
N GLY A 41 -10.58 -2.46 -24.02
CA GLY A 41 -11.93 -2.02 -23.67
C GLY A 41 -11.95 -1.10 -22.45
N CYS A 42 -12.79 -0.06 -22.51
CA CYS A 42 -12.94 0.93 -21.45
C CYS A 42 -13.30 0.29 -20.09
N THR A 43 -14.22 -0.68 -20.09
CA THR A 43 -14.64 -1.41 -18.89
C THR A 43 -13.47 -2.13 -18.22
N ASP A 44 -12.57 -2.75 -18.99
CA ASP A 44 -11.42 -3.46 -18.44
C ASP A 44 -10.42 -2.49 -17.82
N ILE A 45 -10.16 -1.37 -18.50
CA ILE A 45 -9.27 -0.30 -18.00
C ILE A 45 -9.82 0.29 -16.71
N ILE A 46 -11.13 0.57 -16.63
CA ILE A 46 -11.78 1.09 -15.43
C ILE A 46 -11.70 0.06 -14.29
N THR A 47 -11.94 -1.21 -14.59
CA THR A 47 -11.81 -2.30 -13.61
C THR A 47 -10.40 -2.36 -13.02
N GLN A 48 -9.36 -2.32 -13.85
CA GLN A 48 -7.97 -2.32 -13.38
C GLN A 48 -7.61 -1.05 -12.60
N THR A 49 -8.12 0.11 -13.03
CA THR A 49 -7.93 1.37 -12.31
C THR A 49 -8.55 1.33 -10.91
N ASN A 50 -9.74 0.73 -10.78
CA ASN A 50 -10.38 0.52 -9.48
C ASN A 50 -9.59 -0.46 -8.59
N ALA A 51 -9.02 -1.51 -9.17
CA ALA A 51 -8.15 -2.43 -8.45
C ALA A 51 -6.89 -1.72 -7.89
N VAL A 52 -6.26 -0.85 -8.69
CA VAL A 52 -5.13 -0.01 -8.24
C VAL A 52 -5.56 0.91 -7.10
N ARG A 53 -6.71 1.59 -7.24
CA ARG A 53 -7.25 2.47 -6.21
C ARG A 53 -7.40 1.73 -4.88
N GLN A 54 -8.01 0.55 -4.89
CA GLN A 54 -8.18 -0.26 -3.68
C GLN A 54 -6.83 -0.70 -3.09
N ALA A 55 -5.87 -1.10 -3.91
CA ALA A 55 -4.53 -1.48 -3.45
C ALA A 55 -3.80 -0.31 -2.78
N ILE A 56 -3.91 0.91 -3.32
CA ILE A 56 -3.36 2.13 -2.71
C ILE A 56 -4.03 2.44 -1.38
N THR A 57 -5.36 2.32 -1.30
CA THR A 57 -6.10 2.50 -0.04
C THR A 57 -5.60 1.54 1.05
N MET A 58 -5.40 0.27 0.70
CA MET A 58 -4.88 -0.73 1.63
C MET A 58 -3.43 -0.43 2.05
N LEU A 59 -2.56 -0.05 1.10
CA LEU A 59 -1.18 0.33 1.39
C LEU A 59 -1.12 1.51 2.37
N ALA A 60 -1.94 2.53 2.15
CA ALA A 60 -1.99 3.69 3.02
C ALA A 60 -2.50 3.32 4.43
N ALA A 61 -3.49 2.44 4.56
CA ALA A 61 -3.94 1.94 5.86
C ALA A 61 -2.81 1.21 6.61
N GLU A 62 -2.04 0.37 5.91
CA GLU A 62 -0.89 -0.34 6.47
C GLU A 62 0.24 0.61 6.91
N LEU A 63 0.54 1.63 6.10
CA LEU A 63 1.54 2.66 6.44
C LEU A 63 1.16 3.42 7.71
N LEU A 64 -0.14 3.64 7.91
CA LEU A 64 -0.66 4.39 9.06
C LEU A 64 -0.68 3.56 10.34
N GLU A 65 -0.84 2.24 10.24
CA GLU A 65 -0.69 1.31 11.35
C GLU A 65 0.79 1.03 11.68
N ASN A 66 1.70 1.24 10.72
CA ASN A 66 3.10 0.89 10.85
C ASN A 66 3.99 2.07 11.31
N GLU A 67 4.21 2.14 12.62
CA GLU A 67 5.05 3.13 13.30
C GLU A 67 6.53 3.09 12.90
N PHE A 68 7.01 2.01 12.25
CA PHE A 68 8.40 1.88 11.81
C PHE A 68 8.65 2.56 10.46
N ILE A 69 7.63 2.67 9.62
CA ILE A 69 7.74 3.16 8.24
C ILE A 69 7.23 4.59 8.11
N CYS A 70 6.10 4.91 8.75
CA CYS A 70 5.59 6.28 8.82
C CYS A 70 5.86 6.84 10.22
N ARG A 71 6.94 7.62 10.38
CA ARG A 71 7.23 8.32 11.64
C ARG A 71 6.38 9.59 11.75
N PHE A 72 5.47 9.62 12.71
CA PHE A 72 4.69 10.82 13.03
C PHE A 72 5.56 11.85 13.76
N GLU A 73 5.57 13.09 13.29
CA GLU A 73 6.13 14.20 14.08
C GLU A 73 5.25 14.41 15.33
N ARG A 74 5.86 14.37 16.52
CA ARG A 74 5.26 14.71 17.83
C ARG A 74 4.35 13.67 18.50
N GLY A 75 4.40 12.39 18.11
CA GLY A 75 3.79 11.30 18.91
C GLY A 75 2.26 11.25 18.88
N GLU A 76 1.61 12.04 18.02
CA GLU A 76 0.19 11.89 17.75
C GLU A 76 -0.02 10.68 16.84
N LYS A 77 -0.54 9.59 17.40
CA LYS A 77 -1.08 8.49 16.59
C LYS A 77 -2.29 9.01 15.82
N ILE A 78 -2.31 8.83 14.50
CA ILE A 78 -3.50 9.14 13.72
C ILE A 78 -4.64 8.25 14.20
N LYS A 79 -5.69 8.86 14.78
CA LYS A 79 -6.87 8.13 15.23
C LYS A 79 -7.48 7.38 14.05
N LYS A 80 -7.93 6.14 14.28
CA LYS A 80 -8.62 5.29 13.30
C LYS A 80 -9.83 5.98 12.64
N GLU A 81 -10.43 6.94 13.33
CA GLU A 81 -11.51 7.80 12.82
C GLU A 81 -11.02 8.80 11.76
N HIS A 82 -9.81 9.37 11.92
CA HIS A 82 -9.19 10.23 10.91
C HIS A 82 -8.76 9.42 9.69
N LEU A 83 -8.32 8.18 9.90
CA LEU A 83 -8.04 7.22 8.82
C LEU A 83 -9.26 6.98 7.96
N GLN A 84 -10.40 6.69 8.60
CA GLN A 84 -11.66 6.52 7.87
C GLN A 84 -11.99 7.75 7.03
N LYS A 85 -11.83 8.97 7.57
CA LYS A 85 -12.07 10.24 6.84
C LYS A 85 -11.11 10.46 5.66
N LEU A 86 -9.82 10.17 5.83
CA LEU A 86 -8.82 10.25 4.75
C LEU A 86 -9.12 9.28 3.60
N PHE A 87 -9.67 8.11 3.92
CA PHE A 87 -10.09 7.12 2.92
C PHE A 87 -11.52 7.33 2.38
N LYS A 88 -12.29 8.33 2.87
CA LYS A 88 -13.64 8.64 2.34
C LYS A 88 -13.64 9.42 1.02
N LEU A 89 -12.52 9.55 0.32
CA LEU A 89 -12.55 10.10 -1.04
C LEU A 89 -12.99 9.03 -2.04
N GLN A 90 -14.28 9.15 -2.42
CA GLN A 90 -14.95 8.62 -3.63
C GLN A 90 -15.53 7.20 -3.56
N ASN A 91 -16.63 7.03 -2.83
CA ASN A 91 -18.02 7.16 -3.33
C ASN A 91 -18.98 6.72 -2.23
#